data_AF-A0A1Q6EAU6-F1
#
_entry.id   AF-A0A1Q6EAU6-F1
#
_cell.length_a   1.000
_cell.length_b   1.000
_cell.length_c   1.000
_cell.angle_alpha   90.00
_cell.angle_beta   90.00
_cell.angle_gamma   90.00
#
_symmetry.space_group_name_H-M   'P 1'
#
loop_
_entity.id
_entity.type
_entity.pdbx_description
1 polymer ?
#
loop_
_entity_poly.entity_id
_entity_poly.type
_entity_poly.pdbx_seq_one_letter_code
_entity_poly.pdbx_strand_id
1 'polypeptide(L)'
;MRQDNKIQVRLVSVSEVKFMLNLDEALLAKSEPNGPNIGFAHAISVNKEESMITLIFGVQYAVEKTPLLECRYAFTFNVNPIDAVVKIEKDKIEIKELMPHFINVAIGTMRGIIVAKTAGTSLAKYPLPMLDAQAVLHSMMANMQKREQ
;
A
#
# COMPACT_ATOMS: atom_id res chain seq x y z
N MET A 1 -35.53 18.43 -0.99
CA MET A 1 -34.15 18.54 -1.47
C MET A 1 -33.38 17.35 -0.94
N ARG A 2 -32.87 16.46 -1.80
CA ARG A 2 -31.95 15.39 -1.35
C ARG A 2 -30.62 16.08 -1.06
N GLN A 3 -30.18 16.09 0.20
CA GLN A 3 -28.80 16.45 0.49
C GLN A 3 -27.94 15.35 -0.14
N ASP A 4 -27.15 15.70 -1.15
CA ASP A 4 -26.04 14.85 -1.58
C ASP A 4 -25.15 14.67 -0.35
N ASN A 5 -25.17 13.49 0.24
CA ASN A 5 -24.39 13.16 1.42
C ASN A 5 -22.92 13.08 0.99
N LYS A 6 -22.26 14.25 0.91
CA LYS A 6 -20.90 14.37 0.39
C LYS A 6 -19.93 13.70 1.37
N ILE A 7 -19.39 12.57 0.96
CA ILE A 7 -18.35 11.86 1.71
C ILE A 7 -17.10 12.75 1.76
N GLN A 8 -16.64 13.06 2.97
CA GLN A 8 -15.40 13.77 3.21
C GLN A 8 -14.32 12.77 3.62
N VAL A 9 -13.15 12.90 3.01
CA VAL A 9 -11.99 12.05 3.27
C VAL A 9 -10.80 12.95 3.55
N ARG A 10 -10.07 12.66 4.62
CA ARG A 10 -8.80 13.33 4.96
C ARG A 10 -7.74 12.30 5.32
N LEU A 11 -6.55 12.41 4.74
CA LEU A 11 -5.37 11.71 5.24
C LEU A 11 -4.91 12.37 6.55
N VAL A 12 -4.96 11.62 7.64
CA VAL A 12 -4.63 12.09 8.99
C VAL A 12 -3.15 11.89 9.28
N SER A 13 -2.61 10.72 8.95
CA SER A 13 -1.22 10.40 9.21
C SER A 13 -0.66 9.37 8.23
N VAL A 14 0.64 9.45 8.03
CA VAL A 14 1.47 8.44 7.37
C VAL A 14 2.60 8.11 8.34
N SER A 15 2.71 6.85 8.75
CA SER A 15 3.69 6.42 9.75
C SER A 15 4.40 5.14 9.32
N GLU A 16 5.70 5.05 9.60
CA GLU A 16 6.50 3.87 9.31
C GLU A 16 6.11 2.73 10.25
N VAL A 17 5.74 1.58 9.68
CA VAL A 17 5.51 0.33 10.43
C VAL A 17 6.75 -0.54 10.39
N LYS A 18 7.40 -0.62 9.23
CA LYS A 18 8.61 -1.40 9.03
C LYS A 18 9.43 -0.84 7.90
N PHE A 19 10.74 -0.73 8.10
CA PHE A 19 11.70 -0.50 7.05
C PHE A 19 12.87 -1.46 7.21
N MET A 20 13.24 -2.15 6.14
CA MET A 20 14.46 -2.95 6.05
C MET A 20 15.10 -2.72 4.70
N LEU A 21 16.41 -2.55 4.72
CA LEU A 21 17.24 -2.43 3.53
C LEU A 21 18.45 -3.35 3.72
N ASN A 22 18.45 -4.45 2.96
CA ASN A 22 19.51 -5.46 2.95
C ASN A 22 20.15 -5.43 1.56
N LEU A 23 21.02 -4.44 1.35
CA LEU A 23 21.63 -4.24 0.04
C LEU A 23 22.72 -5.28 -0.21
N ASP A 24 22.44 -6.20 -1.12
CA ASP A 24 23.41 -7.12 -1.71
C ASP A 24 23.59 -6.72 -3.19
N GLU A 25 24.72 -6.08 -3.48
CA GLU A 25 25.04 -5.55 -4.82
C GLU A 25 25.19 -6.66 -5.87
N ALA A 26 25.78 -7.79 -5.48
CA ALA A 26 25.98 -8.91 -6.40
C ALA A 26 24.63 -9.55 -6.76
N LEU A 27 23.75 -9.68 -5.77
CA LEU A 27 22.38 -10.15 -5.99
C LEU A 27 21.57 -9.14 -6.81
N LEU A 28 21.65 -7.83 -6.52
CA LEU A 28 20.95 -6.81 -7.29
C LEU A 28 21.38 -6.80 -8.76
N ALA A 29 22.68 -6.96 -9.04
CA ALA A 29 23.20 -6.98 -10.40
C ALA A 29 22.60 -8.11 -11.27
N LYS A 30 22.17 -9.23 -10.66
CA LYS A 30 21.48 -10.32 -11.38
C LYS A 30 20.10 -9.94 -11.91
N SER A 31 19.53 -8.83 -11.43
CA SER A 31 18.22 -8.36 -11.85
C SER A 31 18.26 -7.41 -13.06
N GLU A 32 19.45 -7.01 -13.50
CA GLU A 32 19.62 -6.17 -14.68
C GLU A 32 19.21 -6.91 -15.97
N PRO A 33 18.67 -6.19 -16.98
CA PRO A 33 18.42 -4.74 -17.00
C PRO A 33 17.07 -4.33 -16.37
N ASN A 34 16.28 -5.29 -15.89
CA ASN A 34 14.88 -5.05 -15.52
C ASN A 34 14.71 -4.52 -14.09
N GLY A 35 15.72 -4.70 -13.24
CA GLY A 35 15.65 -4.40 -11.83
C GLY A 35 14.94 -5.49 -11.01
N PRO A 36 14.86 -5.30 -9.68
CA PRO A 36 14.28 -6.29 -8.78
C PRO A 36 12.78 -6.45 -8.98
N ASN A 37 12.25 -7.64 -8.68
CA ASN A 37 10.81 -7.87 -8.67
C ASN A 37 10.16 -7.09 -7.53
N ILE A 38 9.01 -6.49 -7.82
CA ILE A 38 8.27 -5.66 -6.87
C ILE A 38 7.03 -6.42 -6.39
N GLY A 39 6.95 -6.66 -5.09
CA GLY A 39 5.80 -7.24 -4.41
C GLY A 39 5.06 -6.19 -3.59
N PHE A 40 3.74 -6.40 -3.42
CA PHE A 40 2.89 -5.56 -2.59
C PHE A 40 2.22 -6.36 -1.48
N ALA A 41 2.08 -5.72 -0.32
CA ALA A 41 1.32 -6.24 0.81
C ALA A 41 0.33 -5.19 1.28
N HIS A 42 -0.80 -5.62 1.85
CA HIS A 42 -1.74 -4.71 2.47
C HIS A 42 -2.44 -5.35 3.66
N ALA A 43 -2.91 -4.50 4.58
CA ALA A 43 -3.87 -4.85 5.61
C ALA A 43 -4.76 -3.63 5.88
N ILE A 44 -6.02 -3.86 6.23
CA ILE A 44 -7.00 -2.79 6.46
C ILE A 44 -7.63 -3.02 7.83
N SER A 45 -7.79 -1.93 8.59
CA SER A 45 -8.57 -1.91 9.81
C SER A 45 -9.50 -0.69 9.82
N VAL A 46 -10.65 -0.82 10.48
CA VAL A 46 -11.64 0.25 10.59
C VAL A 46 -11.98 0.49 12.06
N ASN A 47 -11.98 1.76 12.48
CA ASN A 47 -12.57 2.21 13.73
C ASN A 47 -13.76 3.12 13.40
N LYS A 48 -14.99 2.61 13.53
CA LYS A 48 -16.20 3.38 13.22
C LYS A 48 -16.48 4.49 14.22
N GLU A 49 -16.15 4.28 15.50
CA GLU A 49 -16.38 5.26 16.57
C GLU A 49 -15.58 6.55 16.31
N GLU A 50 -14.33 6.40 15.86
CA GLU A 50 -13.47 7.53 15.51
C GLU A 50 -13.58 7.95 14.04
N SER A 51 -14.42 7.28 13.25
CA SER A 51 -14.52 7.49 11.81
C SER A 51 -13.18 7.37 11.09
N MET A 52 -12.37 6.37 11.48
CA MET A 52 -11.02 6.13 10.95
C MET A 52 -10.92 4.83 10.16
N ILE A 53 -10.15 4.89 9.07
CA ILE A 53 -9.72 3.73 8.29
C ILE A 53 -8.19 3.75 8.24
N THR A 54 -7.55 2.65 8.62
CA THR A 54 -6.10 2.50 8.48
C THR A 54 -5.78 1.46 7.42
N LEU A 55 -5.02 1.88 6.41
CA LEU A 55 -4.42 1.02 5.40
C LEU A 55 -2.94 0.86 5.73
N ILE A 56 -2.51 -0.35 6.07
CA ILE A 56 -1.09 -0.71 6.05
C ILE A 56 -0.77 -1.11 4.62
N PHE A 57 0.15 -0.40 3.97
CA PHE A 57 0.60 -0.70 2.62
C PHE A 57 2.10 -1.01 2.63
N GLY A 58 2.47 -2.12 2.01
CA GLY A 58 3.83 -2.64 1.95
C GLY A 58 4.33 -2.76 0.52
N VAL A 59 5.58 -2.37 0.30
CA VAL A 59 6.35 -2.59 -0.93
C VAL A 59 7.58 -3.42 -0.59
N GLN A 60 7.86 -4.45 -1.38
CA GLN A 60 9.05 -5.27 -1.26
C GLN A 60 9.77 -5.34 -2.60
N TYR A 61 11.10 -5.15 -2.59
CA TYR A 61 11.94 -5.46 -3.75
C TYR A 61 12.69 -6.75 -3.48
N ALA A 62 12.66 -7.69 -4.42
CA ALA A 62 13.30 -8.98 -4.27
C ALA A 62 13.95 -9.46 -5.58
N VAL A 63 15.09 -10.14 -5.44
CA VAL A 63 15.76 -10.84 -6.54
C VAL A 63 15.91 -12.30 -6.13
N GLU A 64 15.56 -13.24 -7.00
CA GLU A 64 15.59 -14.68 -6.70
C GLU A 64 14.86 -15.04 -5.39
N LYS A 65 13.74 -14.33 -5.08
CA LYS A 65 12.95 -14.41 -3.84
C LYS A 65 13.64 -13.89 -2.57
N THR A 66 14.87 -13.41 -2.66
CA THR A 66 15.58 -12.79 -1.54
C THR A 66 15.21 -11.31 -1.46
N PRO A 67 14.66 -10.83 -0.32
CA PRO A 67 14.24 -9.45 -0.18
C PRO A 67 15.44 -8.51 0.04
N LEU A 68 15.57 -7.50 -0.82
CA LEU A 68 16.57 -6.43 -0.73
C LEU A 68 16.03 -5.20 -0.01
N LEU A 69 14.74 -4.91 -0.18
CA LEU A 69 14.04 -3.80 0.46
C LEU A 69 12.67 -4.29 0.93
N GLU A 70 12.28 -3.92 2.14
CA GLU A 70 10.92 -4.02 2.62
C GLU A 70 10.51 -2.71 3.29
N CYS A 71 9.44 -2.09 2.81
CA CYS A 71 8.94 -0.82 3.29
C CYS A 71 7.44 -0.96 3.56
N ARG A 72 7.00 -0.80 4.81
CA ARG A 72 5.59 -0.86 5.22
C ARG A 72 5.23 0.38 5.99
N TYR A 73 4.16 1.05 5.58
CA TYR A 73 3.66 2.27 6.19
C TYR A 73 2.16 2.15 6.45
N ALA A 74 1.71 2.74 7.56
CA ALA A 74 0.31 2.88 7.91
C ALA A 74 -0.20 4.26 7.46
N PHE A 75 -1.27 4.24 6.68
CA PHE A 75 -1.99 5.40 6.18
C PHE A 75 -3.33 5.45 6.89
N THR A 76 -3.52 6.45 7.75
CA THR A 76 -4.76 6.60 8.51
C THR A 76 -5.58 7.73 7.90
N PHE A 77 -6.82 7.41 7.57
CA PHE A 77 -7.77 8.31 6.95
C PHE A 77 -8.94 8.53 7.89
N ASN A 78 -9.38 9.78 8.02
CA ASN A 78 -10.67 10.11 8.59
C ASN A 78 -11.70 10.17 7.46
N VAL A 79 -12.84 9.51 7.64
CA VAL A 79 -13.91 9.42 6.64
C VAL A 79 -15.26 9.71 7.26
N ASN A 80 -15.97 10.72 6.75
CA ASN A 80 -17.25 11.15 7.31
C ASN A 80 -18.31 11.34 6.20
N PRO A 81 -19.49 10.71 6.28
CA PRO A 81 -19.87 9.67 7.24
C PRO A 81 -19.26 8.30 6.87
N ILE A 82 -18.61 7.62 7.83
CA ILE A 82 -17.93 6.34 7.58
C ILE A 82 -18.90 5.21 7.20
N ASP A 83 -20.13 5.24 7.72
CA ASP A 83 -21.15 4.23 7.44
C ASP A 83 -21.67 4.25 6.00
N ALA A 84 -21.45 5.35 5.27
CA ALA A 84 -21.80 5.40 3.85
C ALA A 84 -20.86 4.55 2.99
N VAL A 85 -19.66 4.25 3.47
CA VAL A 85 -18.61 3.58 2.66
C VAL A 85 -18.12 2.27 3.25
N VAL A 86 -18.24 2.05 4.56
CA VAL A 86 -17.79 0.81 5.21
C VAL A 86 -18.96 -0.12 5.50
N LYS A 87 -18.87 -1.33 4.95
CA LYS A 87 -19.67 -2.48 5.38
C LYS A 87 -18.78 -3.50 6.10
N ILE A 88 -19.28 -4.04 7.21
CA ILE A 88 -18.62 -5.10 7.96
C ILE A 88 -19.60 -6.26 8.02
N GLU A 89 -19.26 -7.38 7.39
CA GLU A 89 -20.07 -8.60 7.37
C GLU A 89 -19.20 -9.80 7.74
N LYS A 90 -19.52 -10.49 8.85
CA LYS A 90 -18.83 -11.72 9.30
C LYS A 90 -17.29 -11.61 9.19
N ASP A 91 -16.73 -10.58 9.82
CA ASP A 91 -15.30 -10.25 9.84
C ASP A 91 -14.67 -9.79 8.51
N LYS A 92 -15.47 -9.62 7.45
CA LYS A 92 -15.01 -9.00 6.21
C LYS A 92 -15.32 -7.51 6.20
N ILE A 93 -14.28 -6.71 6.01
CA ILE A 93 -14.38 -5.26 5.83
C ILE A 93 -14.45 -4.99 4.32
N GLU A 94 -15.54 -4.39 3.87
CA GLU A 94 -15.71 -3.86 2.51
C GLU A 94 -15.70 -2.33 2.58
N ILE A 95 -14.80 -1.71 1.82
CA ILE A 95 -14.73 -0.26 1.65
C ILE A 95 -15.16 0.07 0.22
N LYS A 96 -16.37 0.60 0.08
CA LYS A 96 -16.94 0.93 -1.23
C LYS A 96 -16.34 2.19 -1.79
N GLU A 97 -15.97 2.14 -3.07
CA GLU A 97 -15.54 3.27 -3.92
C GLU A 97 -14.26 4.01 -3.49
N LEU A 98 -13.91 4.03 -2.20
CA LEU A 98 -12.74 4.73 -1.67
C LEU A 98 -11.46 3.89 -1.71
N MET A 99 -11.56 2.56 -1.82
CA MET A 99 -10.38 1.71 -1.72
C MET A 99 -9.32 2.01 -2.81
N PRO A 100 -9.69 2.17 -4.11
CA PRO A 100 -8.74 2.57 -5.14
C PRO A 100 -8.10 3.94 -4.86
N HIS A 101 -8.82 4.85 -4.22
CA HIS A 101 -8.29 6.16 -3.85
C HIS A 101 -7.23 6.07 -2.73
N PHE A 102 -7.47 5.28 -1.68
CA PHE A 102 -6.46 5.10 -0.62
C PHE A 102 -5.21 4.39 -1.15
N ILE A 103 -5.38 3.40 -2.03
CA ILE A 103 -4.26 2.72 -2.68
C ILE A 103 -3.46 3.69 -3.56
N ASN A 104 -4.12 4.55 -4.34
CA ASN A 104 -3.44 5.59 -5.12
C ASN A 104 -2.61 6.54 -4.26
N VAL A 105 -3.17 7.01 -3.13
CA VAL A 105 -2.45 7.84 -2.16
C VAL A 105 -1.25 7.09 -1.58
N ALA A 106 -1.42 5.82 -1.20
CA ALA A 106 -0.35 4.99 -0.68
C ALA A 106 0.77 4.78 -1.71
N ILE A 107 0.45 4.42 -2.95
CA ILE A 107 1.44 4.23 -4.04
C ILE A 107 2.23 5.52 -4.27
N GLY A 108 1.55 6.67 -4.40
CA GLY A 108 2.20 7.96 -4.63
C GLY A 108 3.14 8.34 -3.49
N THR A 109 2.68 8.18 -2.25
CA THR A 109 3.49 8.50 -1.06
C THR A 109 4.68 7.54 -0.91
N MET A 110 4.45 6.24 -1.09
CA MET A 110 5.49 5.21 -1.01
C MET A 110 6.57 5.40 -2.07
N ARG A 111 6.21 5.89 -3.27
CA ARG A 111 7.21 6.24 -4.29
C ARG A 111 8.18 7.30 -3.77
N GLY A 112 7.67 8.36 -3.15
CA GLY A 112 8.51 9.41 -2.54
C GLY A 112 9.36 8.88 -1.38
N ILE A 113 8.76 8.08 -0.49
CA ILE A 113 9.47 7.46 0.64
C ILE A 113 10.60 6.56 0.15
N ILE A 114 10.35 5.70 -0.84
CA ILE A 114 11.35 4.78 -1.37
C ILE A 114 12.51 5.57 -1.98
N VAL A 115 12.25 6.58 -2.81
CA VAL A 115 13.30 7.45 -3.38
C VAL A 115 14.15 8.08 -2.29
N ALA A 116 13.53 8.59 -1.22
CA ALA A 116 14.27 9.20 -0.11
C ALA A 116 15.08 8.17 0.69
N LYS A 117 14.50 7.00 0.99
CA LYS A 117 15.11 5.95 1.81
C LYS A 117 16.22 5.18 1.08
N THR A 118 16.19 5.10 -0.25
CA THR A 118 17.22 4.43 -1.05
C THR A 118 18.25 5.39 -1.62
N ALA A 119 18.13 6.70 -1.38
CA ALA A 119 19.10 7.69 -1.81
C ALA A 119 20.52 7.31 -1.36
N GLY A 120 21.49 7.43 -2.27
CA GLY A 120 22.88 7.05 -2.03
C GLY A 120 23.19 5.55 -2.11
N THR A 121 22.20 4.71 -2.47
CA THR A 121 22.36 3.27 -2.66
C THR A 121 22.12 2.85 -4.11
N SER A 122 22.57 1.67 -4.52
CA SER A 122 22.30 1.15 -5.86
C SER A 122 20.81 0.92 -6.16
N LEU A 123 19.97 0.79 -5.12
CA LEU A 123 18.51 0.74 -5.28
C LEU A 123 17.88 2.09 -5.66
N ALA A 124 18.61 3.22 -5.55
CA ALA A 124 18.12 4.52 -5.99
C ALA A 124 17.74 4.56 -7.48
N LYS A 125 18.30 3.66 -8.29
CA LYS A 125 18.01 3.53 -9.73
C LYS A 125 16.65 2.91 -10.03
N TYR A 126 16.00 2.30 -9.03
CA TYR A 126 14.75 1.57 -9.18
C TYR A 126 13.62 2.23 -8.36
N PRO A 127 13.10 3.39 -8.78
CA PRO A 127 11.96 3.99 -8.12
C PRO A 127 10.73 3.10 -8.25
N LEU A 128 9.77 3.22 -7.33
CA LEU A 128 8.50 2.51 -7.45
C LEU A 128 7.78 2.98 -8.73
N PRO A 129 7.44 2.08 -9.68
CA PRO A 129 6.91 2.47 -10.97
C PRO A 129 5.53 3.13 -10.87
N MET A 130 5.06 3.66 -12.00
CA MET A 130 3.66 4.04 -12.14
C MET A 130 2.82 2.77 -12.16
N LEU A 131 1.83 2.72 -11.28
CA LEU A 131 0.98 1.56 -11.07
C LEU A 131 -0.47 2.01 -11.13
N ASP A 132 -1.31 1.20 -11.77
CA ASP A 132 -2.75 1.35 -11.68
C ASP A 132 -3.23 0.80 -10.33
N ALA A 133 -3.83 1.65 -9.50
CA ALA A 133 -4.34 1.24 -8.19
C ALA A 133 -5.42 0.15 -8.27
N GLN A 134 -6.23 0.11 -9.32
CA GLN A 134 -7.21 -0.97 -9.53
C GLN A 134 -6.50 -2.29 -9.79
N ALA A 135 -5.46 -2.29 -10.62
CA ALA A 135 -4.67 -3.49 -10.90
C ALA A 135 -3.94 -3.99 -9.64
N VAL A 136 -3.38 -3.06 -8.84
CA VAL A 136 -2.74 -3.39 -7.56
C VAL A 136 -3.76 -3.97 -6.58
N LEU A 137 -4.93 -3.36 -6.44
CA LEU A 137 -6.01 -3.86 -5.60
C LEU A 137 -6.47 -5.26 -6.04
N HIS A 138 -6.65 -5.49 -7.34
CA HIS A 138 -7.04 -6.79 -7.87
C HIS A 138 -5.98 -7.86 -7.59
N SER A 139 -4.70 -7.55 -7.81
CA SER A 139 -3.57 -8.43 -7.47
C SER A 139 -3.55 -8.79 -5.98
N MET A 140 -3.79 -7.80 -5.13
CA MET A 140 -3.87 -7.94 -3.68
C MET A 140 -5.01 -8.88 -3.25
N MET A 141 -6.19 -8.75 -3.85
CA MET A 141 -7.35 -9.61 -3.57
C MET A 141 -7.14 -11.05 -4.06
N ALA A 142 -6.55 -11.22 -5.25
CA ALA A 142 -6.27 -12.56 -5.82
C ALA A 142 -5.25 -13.34 -4.97
N ASN A 143 -4.29 -12.65 -4.36
CA ASN A 143 -3.27 -13.27 -3.50
C ASN A 143 -3.81 -13.69 -2.11
N MET A 144 -4.90 -13.09 -1.63
CA MET A 144 -5.59 -13.55 -0.41
C MET A 144 -6.30 -14.89 -0.64
N GLN A 145 -6.96 -15.06 -1.78
CA GLN A 145 -7.68 -16.31 -2.12
C GLN A 145 -6.76 -17.53 -2.29
N LYS A 146 -5.50 -17.32 -2.66
CA LYS A 146 -4.49 -18.39 -2.79
C LYS A 146 -3.87 -18.83 -1.46
N ARG A 147 -4.03 -18.06 -0.38
CA ARG A 147 -3.53 -18.42 0.96
C ARG A 147 -4.54 -19.22 1.78
N GLU A 148 -5.78 -19.33 1.30
CA GLU A 148 -6.88 -20.06 1.93
C GLU A 148 -7.15 -21.42 1.24
N GLN A 149 -6.31 -21.82 0.27
CA GLN A 149 -6.29 -23.13 -0.40
C GLN A 149 -4.97 -23.84 -0.07
#